data_AF-A0A521VCP4-F1
#
_entry.id   AF-A0A521VCP4-F1
#
_cell.length_a   1.000
_cell.length_b   1.000
_cell.length_c   1.000
_cell.angle_alpha   90.00
_cell.angle_beta   90.00
_cell.angle_gamma   90.00
#
_symmetry.space_group_name_H-M   'P 1'
#
loop_
_entity.id
_entity.type
_entity.pdbx_description
1 polymer ?
#
loop_
_entity_poly.entity_id
_entity_poly.type
_entity_poly.pdbx_seq_one_letter_code
_entity_poly.pdbx_strand_id
1 'polypeptide(L)'
;MLENPGTAEPQYLGALACARMGAIDEAEHWLAPIDRERLGDRPLAAEVWSLAGRIAKERYSGANGAIAGEFAQAAIDCYRRAFGISRAAYPAVNAATLAMLSGDHTLAHALAREALAALGTASDHWHHATAGEARLLLGEIDAARGHYAEAHRLAATRFGDIASMRRQLLLIGSDRARDLLEAVPAPRVIAFSGHMIDHPARAAPRFPAGLEPKVAAALRATLAGLGPALGYAQAACGGDILFLEAMQDAGMQTQIVLPCAKEDFIAASVSFAGSAWRERFERVLDGATRIILATEEAYLGDEVLFEHAANLIQGMAFLRAAELSAQPLLLTVSEAGSQQRTGGTAATAREWERRGGAMINIDLALLRGSTVWSRDAGGEPVPTTPAAPSATRRSLKSLLFADIRGFSRMPEQHTPEFVAVFLGICRRALDALDHPAVDANTRGDALFLVFERPRHAAQFAVRLLQALSAVDWPAYGLAPDTSVRIGLHTGPVYGVFDPVMSKPTFYGTHVNRAARLEPIVQPGHIFATEAFAASLVAEGESAFRCDYIGTHPLAKQAGEARLYRLHS
;
A
#
# COMPACT_ATOMS: atom_id res chain seq x y z
N MET A 1 -14.45 -17.29 38.16
CA MET A 1 -13.01 -16.99 37.99
C MET A 1 -12.87 -15.90 36.94
N LEU A 2 -12.11 -14.83 37.16
CA LEU A 2 -11.85 -13.86 36.10
C LEU A 2 -10.96 -14.48 35.01
N GLU A 3 -11.02 -13.95 33.80
CA GLU A 3 -10.12 -14.35 32.71
C GLU A 3 -8.68 -13.91 33.02
N ASN A 4 -7.68 -14.71 32.60
CA ASN A 4 -6.27 -14.41 32.81
C ASN A 4 -5.82 -13.30 31.83
N PRO A 5 -5.35 -12.13 32.31
CA PRO A 5 -4.90 -11.06 31.43
C PRO A 5 -3.73 -11.48 30.53
N GLY A 6 -2.86 -12.38 31.00
CA GLY A 6 -1.70 -12.86 30.25
C GLY A 6 -2.05 -13.67 28.99
N THR A 7 -3.29 -14.17 28.88
CA THR A 7 -3.79 -14.85 27.67
C THR A 7 -4.63 -13.92 26.79
N ALA A 8 -5.40 -13.00 27.39
CA ALA A 8 -6.30 -12.11 26.66
C ALA A 8 -5.59 -10.94 25.95
N GLU A 9 -4.52 -10.38 26.55
CA GLU A 9 -3.83 -9.22 25.96
C GLU A 9 -3.14 -9.54 24.62
N PRO A 10 -2.38 -10.65 24.47
CA PRO A 10 -1.83 -11.03 23.16
C PRO A 10 -2.90 -11.30 22.11
N GLN A 11 -4.03 -11.89 22.51
CA GLN A 11 -5.18 -12.15 21.62
C GLN A 11 -5.83 -10.83 21.16
N TYR A 12 -6.03 -9.89 22.08
CA TYR A 12 -6.52 -8.55 21.76
C TYR A 12 -5.56 -7.83 20.80
N LEU A 13 -4.25 -7.87 21.04
CA LEU A 13 -3.27 -7.24 20.16
C LEU A 13 -3.26 -7.87 18.75
N GLY A 14 -3.41 -9.20 18.67
CA GLY A 14 -3.59 -9.92 17.40
C GLY A 14 -4.87 -9.48 16.67
N ALA A 15 -6.00 -9.42 17.39
CA ALA A 15 -7.26 -8.96 16.85
C ALA A 15 -7.21 -7.49 16.40
N LEU A 16 -6.57 -6.61 17.19
CA LEU A 16 -6.41 -5.20 16.88
C LEU A 16 -5.55 -5.00 15.63
N ALA A 17 -4.47 -5.77 15.49
CA ALA A 17 -3.68 -5.80 14.27
C ALA A 17 -4.57 -6.20 13.08
N CYS A 18 -5.28 -7.34 13.15
CA CYS A 18 -6.18 -7.79 12.09
C CYS A 18 -7.24 -6.74 11.70
N ALA A 19 -7.89 -6.11 12.67
CA ALA A 19 -8.89 -5.08 12.42
C ALA A 19 -8.31 -3.81 11.79
N ARG A 20 -7.10 -3.40 12.18
CA ARG A 20 -6.39 -2.26 11.55
C ARG A 20 -6.00 -2.56 10.10
N MET A 21 -5.85 -3.83 9.76
CA MET A 21 -5.51 -4.33 8.44
C MET A 21 -6.74 -4.63 7.57
N GLY A 22 -7.97 -4.40 8.07
CA GLY A 22 -9.21 -4.72 7.37
C GLY A 22 -9.55 -6.23 7.32
N ALA A 23 -8.77 -7.07 7.99
CA ALA A 23 -8.98 -8.52 8.09
C ALA A 23 -10.02 -8.82 9.19
N ILE A 24 -11.28 -8.47 8.94
CA ILE A 24 -12.35 -8.45 9.96
C ILE A 24 -12.67 -9.85 10.48
N ASP A 25 -12.67 -10.87 9.62
CA ASP A 25 -12.97 -12.25 10.03
C ASP A 25 -11.85 -12.83 10.90
N GLU A 26 -10.59 -12.55 10.58
CA GLU A 26 -9.45 -12.93 11.40
C GLU A 26 -9.41 -12.15 12.70
N ALA A 27 -9.78 -10.86 12.68
CA ALA A 27 -9.90 -10.06 13.89
C ALA A 27 -10.93 -10.66 14.84
N GLU A 28 -12.07 -11.13 14.32
CA GLU A 28 -13.06 -11.84 15.12
C GLU A 28 -12.53 -13.18 15.62
N HIS A 29 -11.83 -13.94 14.78
CA HIS A 29 -11.23 -15.22 15.19
C HIS A 29 -10.24 -15.05 16.35
N TRP A 30 -9.40 -14.02 16.31
CA TRP A 30 -8.49 -13.68 17.41
C TRP A 30 -9.22 -13.21 18.67
N LEU A 31 -10.36 -12.54 18.51
CA LEU A 31 -11.14 -11.99 19.63
C LEU A 31 -12.10 -13.02 20.24
N ALA A 32 -12.46 -14.08 19.52
CA ALA A 32 -13.45 -15.08 19.93
C ALA A 32 -13.08 -15.87 21.21
N PRO A 33 -11.81 -16.22 21.47
CA PRO A 33 -11.43 -16.92 22.69
C PRO A 33 -11.51 -16.07 23.96
N ILE A 34 -11.61 -14.74 23.83
CA ILE A 34 -11.62 -13.81 24.96
C ILE A 34 -13.03 -13.77 25.56
N ASP A 35 -13.16 -14.19 26.82
CA ASP A 35 -14.42 -14.08 27.56
C ASP A 35 -14.60 -12.64 28.11
N ARG A 36 -15.18 -11.78 27.26
CA ARG A 36 -15.31 -10.34 27.48
C ARG A 36 -16.04 -9.98 28.78
N GLU A 37 -16.96 -10.81 29.26
CA GLU A 37 -17.68 -10.56 30.52
C GLU A 37 -16.82 -10.94 31.75
N ARG A 38 -15.87 -11.87 31.59
CA ARG A 38 -14.96 -12.29 32.66
C ARG A 38 -13.70 -11.43 32.78
N LEU A 39 -13.49 -10.46 31.89
CA LEU A 39 -12.44 -9.44 32.04
C LEU A 39 -12.74 -8.43 33.16
N GLY A 40 -14.02 -8.21 33.50
CA GLY A 40 -14.44 -7.21 34.49
C GLY A 40 -14.12 -5.77 34.08
N ASP A 41 -13.95 -4.86 35.05
CA ASP A 41 -13.71 -3.43 34.81
C ASP A 41 -12.23 -3.06 34.57
N ARG A 42 -11.47 -3.98 33.98
CA ARG A 42 -10.05 -3.73 33.66
C ARG A 42 -9.94 -2.79 32.44
N PRO A 43 -8.86 -1.98 32.32
CA PRO A 43 -8.65 -1.14 31.14
C PRO A 43 -8.74 -1.91 29.81
N LEU A 44 -8.17 -3.12 29.77
CA LEU A 44 -8.24 -4.01 28.61
C LEU A 44 -9.68 -4.39 28.21
N ALA A 45 -10.62 -4.45 29.16
CA ALA A 45 -12.00 -4.83 28.88
C ALA A 45 -12.68 -3.79 27.98
N ALA A 46 -12.49 -2.50 28.26
CA ALA A 46 -13.04 -1.42 27.43
C ALA A 46 -12.47 -1.45 26.01
N GLU A 47 -11.19 -1.75 25.87
CA GLU A 47 -10.50 -1.89 24.59
C GLU A 47 -11.02 -3.09 23.78
N VAL A 48 -11.18 -4.24 24.43
CA VAL A 48 -11.74 -5.47 23.82
C VAL A 48 -13.18 -5.24 23.36
N TRP A 49 -14.02 -4.60 24.18
CA TRP A 49 -15.39 -4.24 23.81
C TRP A 49 -15.43 -3.22 22.67
N SER A 50 -14.54 -2.22 22.68
CA SER A 50 -14.42 -1.25 21.60
C SER A 50 -14.01 -1.90 20.28
N LEU A 51 -13.08 -2.87 20.34
CA LEU A 51 -12.63 -3.61 19.17
C LEU A 51 -13.74 -4.52 18.60
N ALA A 52 -14.51 -5.19 19.47
CA ALA A 52 -15.70 -5.94 19.06
C ALA A 52 -16.73 -5.02 18.38
N GLY A 53 -16.98 -3.84 18.96
CA GLY A 53 -17.84 -2.81 18.37
C GLY A 53 -17.34 -2.32 17.02
N ARG A 54 -16.03 -2.19 16.84
CA ARG A 54 -15.41 -1.85 15.55
C ARG A 54 -15.62 -2.95 14.52
N ILE A 55 -15.36 -4.21 14.86
CA ILE A 55 -15.59 -5.37 13.97
C ILE A 55 -17.05 -5.40 13.49
N ALA A 56 -18.00 -5.24 14.40
CA ALA A 56 -19.42 -5.20 14.06
C ALA A 56 -19.79 -3.97 13.20
N LYS A 57 -19.20 -2.79 13.45
CA LYS A 57 -19.35 -1.58 12.63
C LYS A 57 -18.83 -1.75 11.19
N GLU A 58 -17.69 -2.44 11.03
CA GLU A 58 -17.14 -2.74 9.70
C GLU A 58 -18.09 -3.68 8.94
N ARG A 59 -18.68 -4.68 9.62
CA ARG A 59 -19.70 -5.56 9.02
C ARG A 59 -20.99 -4.82 8.66
N TYR A 60 -21.45 -3.91 9.51
CA TYR A 60 -22.56 -3.02 9.19
C TYR A 60 -22.33 -2.30 7.86
N SER A 61 -21.13 -1.77 7.64
CA SER A 61 -20.77 -1.02 6.43
C SER A 61 -20.79 -1.88 5.15
N GLY A 62 -20.67 -3.20 5.27
CA GLY A 62 -20.73 -4.16 4.16
C GLY A 62 -22.08 -4.88 4.02
N ALA A 63 -23.02 -4.70 4.94
CA ALA A 63 -24.29 -5.42 4.97
C ALA A 63 -25.47 -4.58 4.46
N ASN A 64 -26.59 -5.24 4.12
CA ASN A 64 -27.83 -4.59 3.66
C ASN A 64 -29.05 -5.11 4.43
N GLY A 65 -30.10 -4.29 4.52
CA GLY A 65 -31.39 -4.68 5.07
C GLY A 65 -31.33 -5.09 6.56
N ALA A 66 -32.06 -6.15 6.93
CA ALA A 66 -32.17 -6.61 8.32
C ALA A 66 -30.82 -7.01 8.94
N ILE A 67 -29.93 -7.62 8.15
CA ILE A 67 -28.58 -8.03 8.58
C ILE A 67 -27.75 -6.82 9.01
N ALA A 68 -27.87 -5.69 8.30
CA ALA A 68 -27.21 -4.45 8.70
C ALA A 68 -27.73 -3.95 10.06
N GLY A 69 -29.03 -4.04 10.30
CA GLY A 69 -29.64 -3.69 11.59
C GLY A 69 -29.08 -4.50 12.77
N GLU A 70 -28.89 -5.81 12.58
CA GLU A 70 -28.29 -6.70 13.59
C GLU A 70 -26.84 -6.29 13.93
N PHE A 71 -26.02 -6.04 12.90
CA PHE A 71 -24.64 -5.59 13.12
C PHE A 71 -24.55 -4.21 13.77
N ALA A 72 -25.45 -3.29 13.40
CA ALA A 72 -25.51 -1.98 14.04
C ALA A 72 -25.88 -2.11 15.53
N GLN A 73 -26.87 -2.92 15.87
CA GLN A 73 -27.25 -3.15 17.26
C GLN A 73 -26.11 -3.80 18.07
N ALA A 74 -25.48 -4.85 17.53
CA ALA A 74 -24.34 -5.49 18.16
C ALA A 74 -23.17 -4.52 18.41
N ALA A 75 -22.89 -3.63 17.45
CA ALA A 75 -21.87 -2.62 17.60
C ALA A 75 -22.24 -1.56 18.65
N ILE A 76 -23.49 -1.08 18.67
CA ILE A 76 -24.01 -0.15 19.69
C ILE A 76 -23.83 -0.74 21.09
N ASP A 77 -24.23 -1.99 21.29
CA ASP A 77 -24.16 -2.66 22.60
C ASP A 77 -22.71 -2.80 23.07
N CYS A 78 -21.80 -3.22 22.19
CA CYS A 78 -20.37 -3.31 22.48
C CYS A 78 -19.77 -1.96 22.88
N TYR A 79 -20.04 -0.90 22.11
CA TYR A 79 -19.52 0.43 22.40
C TYR A 79 -20.12 1.03 23.67
N ARG A 80 -21.41 0.80 23.96
CA ARG A 80 -22.04 1.21 25.22
C ARG A 80 -21.41 0.50 26.42
N ARG A 81 -21.11 -0.79 26.30
CA ARG A 81 -20.39 -1.55 27.34
C ARG A 81 -18.99 -0.99 27.57
N ALA A 82 -18.24 -0.73 26.50
CA ALA A 82 -16.93 -0.09 26.57
C ALA A 82 -16.98 1.30 27.23
N PHE A 83 -18.00 2.11 26.90
CA PHE A 83 -18.21 3.41 27.51
C PHE A 83 -18.52 3.31 29.00
N GLY A 84 -19.36 2.35 29.40
CA GLY A 84 -19.69 2.11 30.80
C GLY A 84 -18.47 1.80 31.67
N ILE A 85 -17.49 1.08 31.11
CA ILE A 85 -16.24 0.71 31.79
C ILE A 85 -15.23 1.87 31.81
N SER A 86 -14.93 2.46 30.65
CA SER A 86 -13.83 3.42 30.51
C SER A 86 -14.21 4.88 30.75
N ARG A 87 -15.48 5.22 30.54
CA ARG A 87 -15.96 6.61 30.40
C ARG A 87 -15.21 7.43 29.35
N ALA A 88 -14.52 6.79 28.41
CA ALA A 88 -13.90 7.48 27.29
C ALA A 88 -14.97 8.00 26.31
N ALA A 89 -14.77 9.16 25.68
CA ALA A 89 -15.79 9.72 24.79
C ALA A 89 -15.96 8.94 23.46
N TYR A 90 -14.89 8.30 22.96
CA TYR A 90 -14.90 7.71 21.61
C TYR A 90 -15.83 6.48 21.45
N PRO A 91 -16.02 5.57 22.43
CA PRO A 91 -17.02 4.51 22.29
C PRO A 91 -18.43 5.10 22.25
N ALA A 92 -18.73 6.10 23.09
CA ALA A 92 -20.05 6.74 23.14
C ALA A 92 -20.41 7.41 21.80
N VAL A 93 -19.49 8.15 21.17
CA VAL A 93 -19.77 8.80 19.88
C VAL A 93 -19.94 7.78 18.74
N ASN A 94 -19.16 6.69 18.75
CA ASN A 94 -19.33 5.62 17.75
C ASN A 94 -20.68 4.92 17.88
N ALA A 95 -21.13 4.67 19.12
CA ALA A 95 -22.48 4.16 19.37
C ALA A 95 -23.56 5.15 18.93
N ALA A 96 -23.36 6.45 19.17
CA ALA A 96 -24.28 7.50 18.73
C ALA A 96 -24.42 7.53 17.20
N THR A 97 -23.32 7.43 16.46
CA THR A 97 -23.35 7.36 14.99
C THR A 97 -24.11 6.15 14.50
N LEU A 98 -23.88 4.97 15.07
CA LEU A 98 -24.61 3.76 14.66
C LEU A 98 -26.09 3.84 15.02
N ALA A 99 -26.46 4.40 16.17
CA ALA A 99 -27.86 4.62 16.52
C ALA A 99 -28.55 5.57 15.54
N MET A 100 -27.85 6.62 15.11
CA MET A 100 -28.33 7.56 14.09
C MET A 100 -28.57 6.85 12.75
N LEU A 101 -27.61 6.03 12.31
CA LEU A 101 -27.68 5.28 11.06
C LEU A 101 -28.74 4.17 11.07
N SER A 102 -29.06 3.62 12.23
CA SER A 102 -30.16 2.67 12.43
C SER A 102 -31.53 3.33 12.60
N GLY A 103 -31.61 4.66 12.62
CA GLY A 103 -32.86 5.43 12.75
C GLY A 103 -33.33 5.67 14.19
N ASP A 104 -32.60 5.23 15.22
CA ASP A 104 -32.89 5.56 16.62
C ASP A 104 -32.28 6.92 16.99
N HIS A 105 -32.93 7.98 16.51
CA HIS A 105 -32.50 9.35 16.75
C HIS A 105 -32.52 9.71 18.25
N THR A 106 -33.41 9.11 19.04
CA THR A 106 -33.49 9.41 20.49
C THR A 106 -32.24 8.91 21.19
N LEU A 107 -31.86 7.65 20.93
CA LEU A 107 -30.65 7.06 21.47
C LEU A 107 -29.40 7.77 20.95
N ALA A 108 -29.36 8.09 19.66
CA ALA A 108 -28.23 8.80 19.05
C ALA A 108 -27.96 10.13 19.75
N HIS A 109 -28.98 10.96 19.95
CA HIS A 109 -28.83 12.24 20.64
C HIS A 109 -28.43 12.09 22.11
N ALA A 110 -28.93 11.06 22.81
CA ALA A 110 -28.53 10.80 24.19
C ALA A 110 -27.04 10.46 24.28
N LEU A 111 -26.57 9.51 23.47
CA LEU A 111 -25.18 9.08 23.43
C LEU A 111 -24.22 10.19 22.95
N ALA A 112 -24.64 11.02 21.99
CA ALA A 112 -23.85 12.16 21.54
C ALA A 112 -23.62 13.18 22.68
N ARG A 113 -24.64 13.46 23.50
CA ARG A 113 -24.49 14.32 24.69
C ARG A 113 -23.61 13.68 25.75
N GLU A 114 -23.74 12.38 25.98
CA GLU A 114 -22.87 11.64 26.89
C GLU A 114 -21.40 11.67 26.43
N ALA A 115 -21.15 11.52 25.13
CA ALA A 115 -19.81 11.63 24.55
C ALA A 115 -19.22 13.02 24.80
N LEU A 116 -19.99 14.10 24.58
CA LEU A 116 -19.55 15.47 24.88
C LEU A 116 -19.25 15.68 26.36
N ALA A 117 -20.08 15.15 27.26
CA ALA A 117 -19.86 15.25 28.70
C ALA A 117 -18.64 14.45 29.18
N ALA A 118 -18.28 13.39 28.46
CA ALA A 118 -17.12 12.54 28.74
C ALA A 118 -15.81 13.07 28.15
N LEU A 119 -15.83 14.15 27.36
CA LEU A 119 -14.60 14.75 26.84
C LEU A 119 -13.78 15.33 28.00
N GLY A 120 -12.54 14.83 28.11
CA GLY A 120 -11.58 15.33 29.08
C GLY A 120 -11.03 16.71 28.72
N THR A 121 -10.10 17.20 29.53
CA THR A 121 -9.45 18.51 29.34
C THR A 121 -8.36 18.51 28.26
N ALA A 122 -7.89 17.33 27.84
CA ALA A 122 -6.91 17.19 26.77
C ALA A 122 -7.58 17.49 25.42
N SER A 123 -7.08 18.52 24.71
CA SER A 123 -7.63 19.05 23.47
C SER A 123 -6.80 18.60 22.26
N ASP A 124 -6.63 17.28 22.09
CA ASP A 124 -5.94 16.74 20.92
C ASP A 124 -6.88 16.61 19.70
N HIS A 125 -6.34 16.16 18.57
CA HIS A 125 -7.14 15.96 17.36
C HIS A 125 -8.31 14.99 17.55
N TRP A 126 -8.19 13.95 18.39
CA TRP A 126 -9.29 13.01 18.66
C TRP A 126 -10.37 13.60 19.57
N HIS A 127 -9.99 14.46 20.52
CA HIS A 127 -10.94 15.27 21.28
C HIS A 127 -11.81 16.10 20.33
N HIS A 128 -11.18 16.85 19.42
CA HIS A 128 -11.92 17.68 18.47
C HIS A 128 -12.71 16.86 17.46
N ALA A 129 -12.19 15.74 16.95
CA ALA A 129 -12.93 14.86 16.06
C ALA A 129 -14.20 14.30 16.73
N THR A 130 -14.07 13.84 17.98
CA THR A 130 -15.19 13.30 18.77
C THR A 130 -16.23 14.38 19.06
N ALA A 131 -15.80 15.59 19.44
CA ALA A 131 -16.70 16.72 19.66
C ALA A 131 -17.42 17.14 18.37
N GLY A 132 -16.70 17.20 17.25
CA GLY A 132 -17.25 17.54 15.94
C GLY A 132 -18.30 16.54 15.47
N GLU A 133 -18.04 15.25 15.63
CA GLU A 133 -18.98 14.19 15.31
C GLU A 133 -20.23 14.24 16.19
N ALA A 134 -20.09 14.33 17.51
CA ALA A 134 -21.23 14.40 18.42
C ALA A 134 -22.13 15.62 18.14
N ARG A 135 -21.53 16.79 17.86
CA ARG A 135 -22.26 18.01 17.50
C ARG A 135 -22.95 17.91 16.14
N LEU A 136 -22.32 17.26 15.16
CA LEU A 136 -22.96 16.96 13.87
C LEU A 136 -24.22 16.11 14.08
N LEU A 137 -24.15 15.08 14.92
CA LEU A 137 -25.31 14.23 15.25
C LEU A 137 -26.42 14.99 15.98
N LEU A 138 -26.09 16.04 16.73
CA LEU A 138 -27.05 16.93 17.40
C LEU A 138 -27.61 18.04 16.49
N GLY A 139 -27.17 18.12 15.22
CA GLY A 139 -27.58 19.17 14.28
C GLY A 139 -26.84 20.50 14.42
N GLU A 140 -25.79 20.57 15.25
CA GLU A 140 -25.00 21.78 15.53
C GLU A 140 -23.87 21.96 14.50
N ILE A 141 -24.25 22.21 13.23
CA ILE A 141 -23.32 22.12 12.08
C ILE A 141 -22.14 23.09 12.16
N ASP A 142 -22.34 24.35 12.55
CA ASP A 142 -21.26 25.33 12.62
C ASP A 142 -20.23 24.99 13.70
N ALA A 143 -20.71 24.51 14.85
CA ALA A 143 -19.84 24.05 15.92
C ALA A 143 -19.08 22.78 15.51
N ALA A 144 -19.76 21.83 14.84
CA ALA A 144 -19.11 20.65 14.27
C ALA A 144 -17.99 21.02 13.29
N ARG A 145 -18.23 22.00 12.39
CA ARG A 145 -17.24 22.51 11.44
C ARG A 145 -16.00 23.07 12.14
N GLY A 146 -16.19 23.90 13.17
CA GLY A 146 -15.08 24.46 13.95
C GLY A 146 -14.22 23.37 14.61
N HIS A 147 -14.86 22.35 15.19
CA HIS A 147 -14.14 21.23 15.79
C HIS A 147 -13.39 20.38 14.75
N TYR A 148 -14.01 20.03 13.62
CA TYR A 148 -13.31 19.26 12.58
C TYR A 148 -12.13 20.01 11.95
N ALA A 149 -12.26 21.32 11.75
CA ALA A 149 -11.16 22.16 11.26
C ALA A 149 -9.96 22.15 12.24
N GLU A 150 -10.24 22.25 13.54
CA GLU A 150 -9.20 22.19 14.57
C GLU A 150 -8.59 20.78 14.71
N ALA A 151 -9.42 19.73 14.60
CA ALA A 151 -8.95 18.35 14.55
C ALA A 151 -7.98 18.13 13.38
N HIS A 152 -8.31 18.64 12.20
CA HIS A 152 -7.45 18.57 11.02
C HIS A 152 -6.13 19.32 11.25
N ARG A 153 -6.19 20.55 11.79
CA ARG A 153 -5.02 21.36 12.11
C ARG A 153 -4.07 20.64 13.09
N LEU A 154 -4.62 20.02 14.14
CA LEU A 154 -3.86 19.28 15.15
C LEU A 154 -3.33 17.93 14.65
N ALA A 155 -4.05 17.26 13.74
CA ALA A 155 -3.58 16.05 13.10
C ALA A 155 -2.38 16.31 12.19
N ALA A 156 -2.31 17.49 11.55
CA ALA A 156 -1.21 17.94 10.72
C ALA A 156 -0.79 16.89 9.67
N THR A 157 0.36 16.24 9.85
CA THR A 157 0.89 15.21 8.93
C THR A 157 0.46 13.79 9.27
N ARG A 158 -0.46 13.59 10.23
CA ARG A 158 -1.04 12.29 10.59
C ARG A 158 -2.14 11.91 9.60
N PHE A 159 -1.73 11.64 8.36
CA PHE A 159 -2.64 11.38 7.25
C PHE A 159 -3.61 10.22 7.50
N GLY A 160 -3.20 9.20 8.25
CA GLY A 160 -4.08 8.09 8.64
C GLY A 160 -5.25 8.53 9.54
N ASP A 161 -5.00 9.44 10.48
CA ASP A 161 -6.02 9.97 11.40
C ASP A 161 -6.98 10.90 10.63
N ILE A 162 -6.44 11.72 9.72
CA ILE A 162 -7.25 12.54 8.78
C ILE A 162 -8.16 11.65 7.93
N ALA A 163 -7.64 10.58 7.34
CA ALA A 163 -8.43 9.64 6.57
C ALA A 163 -9.51 8.95 7.43
N SER A 164 -9.23 8.67 8.70
CA SER A 164 -10.22 8.10 9.62
C SER A 164 -11.39 9.06 9.89
N MET A 165 -11.11 10.33 10.16
CA MET A 165 -12.15 11.36 10.32
C MET A 165 -13.01 11.50 9.06
N ARG A 166 -12.37 11.49 7.89
CA ARG A 166 -13.08 11.55 6.59
C ARG A 166 -13.97 10.34 6.35
N ARG A 167 -13.48 9.12 6.61
CA ARG A 167 -14.28 7.89 6.50
C ARG A 167 -15.50 7.93 7.42
N GLN A 168 -15.35 8.51 8.60
CA GLN A 168 -16.46 8.67 9.54
C GLN A 168 -17.55 9.62 9.02
N LEU A 169 -17.16 10.78 8.46
CA LEU A 169 -18.10 11.68 7.79
C LEU A 169 -18.78 11.03 6.58
N LEU A 170 -18.03 10.27 5.79
CA LEU A 170 -18.58 9.52 4.64
C LEU A 170 -19.56 8.43 5.07
N LEU A 171 -19.28 7.74 6.19
CA LEU A 171 -20.18 6.74 6.77
C LEU A 171 -21.49 7.37 7.25
N ILE A 172 -21.45 8.54 7.90
CA ILE A 172 -22.65 9.28 8.31
C ILE A 172 -23.50 9.68 7.08
N GLY A 173 -22.84 10.03 5.97
CA GLY A 173 -23.44 10.07 4.64
C GLY A 173 -24.49 11.18 4.38
N SER A 174 -24.90 11.93 5.40
CA SER A 174 -25.84 13.06 5.27
C SER A 174 -25.21 14.20 4.46
N ASP A 175 -26.03 15.03 3.81
CA ASP A 175 -25.54 16.19 3.04
C ASP A 175 -24.67 17.10 3.93
N ARG A 176 -25.07 17.30 5.19
CA ARG A 176 -24.29 18.07 6.17
C ARG A 176 -22.96 17.42 6.53
N ALA A 177 -22.89 16.09 6.64
CA ALA A 177 -21.63 15.40 6.86
C ALA A 177 -20.70 15.54 5.65
N ARG A 178 -21.24 15.52 4.43
CA ARG A 178 -20.47 15.75 3.19
C ARG A 178 -19.92 17.19 3.13
N ASP A 179 -20.72 18.19 3.51
CA ASP A 179 -20.27 19.60 3.60
C ASP A 179 -19.10 19.81 4.59
N LEU A 180 -18.98 18.93 5.61
CA LEU A 180 -17.90 19.00 6.59
C LEU A 180 -16.58 18.40 6.09
N LEU A 181 -16.58 17.66 4.98
CA LEU A 181 -15.33 17.16 4.38
C LEU A 181 -14.39 18.31 3.94
N GLU A 182 -14.92 19.50 3.69
CA GLU A 182 -14.14 20.71 3.42
C GLU A 182 -13.31 21.17 4.63
N ALA A 183 -13.78 20.91 5.85
CA ALA A 183 -13.04 21.20 7.08
C ALA A 183 -11.93 20.18 7.37
N VAL A 184 -11.96 19.03 6.68
CA VAL A 184 -10.99 17.93 6.82
C VAL A 184 -10.50 17.51 5.43
N PRO A 185 -9.79 18.38 4.70
CA PRO A 185 -9.37 18.09 3.34
C PRO A 185 -8.49 16.84 3.29
N ALA A 186 -8.63 16.06 2.23
CA ALA A 186 -7.83 14.86 2.03
C ALA A 186 -6.35 15.25 1.83
N PRO A 187 -5.39 14.51 2.43
CA PRO A 187 -3.99 14.67 2.08
C PRO A 187 -3.76 14.38 0.59
N ARG A 188 -2.82 15.09 -0.04
CA ARG A 188 -2.43 14.81 -1.43
C ARG A 188 -1.38 13.70 -1.48
N VAL A 189 -1.49 12.84 -2.48
CA VAL A 189 -0.48 11.83 -2.78
C VAL A 189 0.06 12.11 -4.18
N ILE A 190 1.37 12.33 -4.29
CA ILE A 190 2.03 12.78 -5.51
C ILE A 190 3.02 11.71 -5.96
N ALA A 191 2.82 11.14 -7.14
CA ALA A 191 3.87 10.45 -7.87
C ALA A 191 4.63 11.47 -8.72
N PHE A 192 5.95 11.44 -8.68
CA PHE A 192 6.79 12.35 -9.46
C PHE A 192 7.62 11.60 -10.50
N SER A 193 7.74 12.21 -11.69
CA SER A 193 8.70 11.78 -12.71
C SER A 193 9.31 13.00 -13.40
N GLY A 194 10.62 13.16 -13.29
CA GLY A 194 11.35 14.29 -13.86
C GLY A 194 12.45 13.87 -14.82
N HIS A 195 12.82 14.76 -15.73
CA HIS A 195 14.06 14.61 -16.46
C HIS A 195 15.27 14.97 -15.59
N MET A 196 16.35 14.22 -15.81
CA MET A 196 17.65 14.61 -15.28
C MET A 196 18.17 15.88 -15.94
N ILE A 197 19.03 16.62 -15.22
CA ILE A 197 19.88 17.64 -15.84
C ILE A 197 20.66 17.00 -16.99
N ASP A 198 20.86 17.78 -18.05
CA ASP A 198 21.59 17.31 -19.21
C ASP A 198 23.01 16.91 -18.83
N HIS A 199 23.38 15.68 -19.21
CA HIS A 199 24.77 15.26 -19.17
C HIS A 199 25.63 16.26 -19.96
N PRO A 200 26.85 16.62 -19.50
CA PRO A 200 27.70 17.59 -20.20
C PRO A 200 27.95 17.28 -21.68
N ALA A 201 27.93 15.98 -22.03
CA ALA A 201 28.09 15.49 -23.41
C ALA A 201 26.81 15.49 -24.27
N ARG A 202 25.65 15.91 -23.77
CA ARG A 202 24.37 15.88 -24.51
C ARG A 202 24.39 16.89 -25.67
N ALA A 203 24.08 16.41 -26.88
CA ALA A 203 24.14 17.22 -28.09
C ALA A 203 23.01 18.28 -28.19
N ALA A 204 21.78 17.90 -27.85
CA ALA A 204 20.61 18.77 -27.89
C ALA A 204 20.11 19.07 -26.46
N PRO A 205 20.19 20.34 -26.00
CA PRO A 205 19.74 20.72 -24.67
C PRO A 205 18.26 20.39 -24.46
N ARG A 206 17.97 19.70 -23.36
CA ARG A 206 16.62 19.38 -22.89
C ARG A 206 16.40 19.96 -21.50
N PHE A 207 17.29 19.67 -20.56
CA PHE A 207 17.29 20.30 -19.25
C PHE A 207 18.70 20.83 -18.92
N PRO A 208 19.13 21.92 -19.57
CA PRO A 208 20.46 22.49 -19.33
C PRO A 208 20.56 23.05 -17.91
N ALA A 209 21.76 23.07 -17.34
CA ALA A 209 22.02 23.52 -15.96
C ALA A 209 21.44 24.91 -15.65
N GLY A 210 21.55 25.88 -16.58
CA GLY A 210 21.00 27.22 -16.37
C GLY A 210 19.46 27.30 -16.32
N LEU A 211 18.75 26.22 -16.64
CA LEU A 211 17.29 26.14 -16.48
C LEU A 211 16.87 25.73 -15.06
N GLU A 212 17.80 25.20 -14.27
CA GLU A 212 17.55 24.70 -12.91
C GLU A 212 16.76 25.68 -12.03
N PRO A 213 17.11 26.99 -11.92
CA PRO A 213 16.38 27.91 -11.05
C PRO A 213 14.92 28.12 -11.48
N LYS A 214 14.64 28.09 -12.79
CA LYS A 214 13.29 28.23 -13.31
C LYS A 214 12.44 27.00 -13.00
N VAL A 215 13.00 25.81 -13.11
CA VAL A 215 12.32 24.55 -12.77
C VAL A 215 12.06 24.48 -11.26
N ALA A 216 13.05 24.86 -10.44
CA ALA A 216 12.89 24.94 -8.99
C ALA A 216 11.75 25.90 -8.59
N ALA A 217 11.70 27.09 -9.19
CA ALA A 217 10.65 28.06 -8.94
C ALA A 217 9.26 27.55 -9.38
N ALA A 218 9.17 26.90 -10.54
CA ALA A 218 7.94 26.31 -11.02
C ALA A 218 7.43 25.20 -10.09
N LEU A 219 8.30 24.31 -9.63
CA LEU A 219 7.96 23.25 -8.68
C LEU A 219 7.43 23.82 -7.36
N ARG A 220 8.12 24.80 -6.78
CA ARG A 220 7.66 25.47 -5.54
C ARG A 220 6.30 26.13 -5.73
N ALA A 221 6.09 26.83 -6.85
CA ALA A 221 4.81 27.47 -7.16
C ALA A 221 3.68 26.44 -7.31
N THR A 222 3.92 25.33 -8.00
CA THR A 222 2.95 24.24 -8.14
C THR A 222 2.62 23.61 -6.78
N LEU A 223 3.63 23.32 -5.95
CA LEU A 223 3.44 22.66 -4.65
C LEU A 223 2.75 23.55 -3.62
N ALA A 224 3.00 24.87 -3.64
CA ALA A 224 2.37 25.82 -2.72
C ALA A 224 0.83 25.80 -2.79
N GLY A 225 0.25 25.43 -3.93
CA GLY A 225 -1.20 25.35 -4.13
C GLY A 225 -1.85 24.02 -3.69
N LEU A 226 -1.06 23.00 -3.32
CA LEU A 226 -1.60 21.65 -3.10
C LEU A 226 -1.94 21.31 -1.64
N GLY A 227 -1.42 22.07 -0.67
CA GLY A 227 -1.55 21.76 0.77
C GLY A 227 -0.67 20.58 1.21
N PRO A 228 -0.92 20.00 2.40
CA PRO A 228 -0.13 18.87 2.92
C PRO A 228 -0.14 17.68 1.96
N ALA A 229 1.06 17.18 1.64
CA ALA A 229 1.23 16.12 0.65
C ALA A 229 2.27 15.08 1.07
N LEU A 230 2.14 13.90 0.47
CA LEU A 230 3.13 12.83 0.43
C LEU A 230 3.62 12.65 -1.01
N GLY A 231 4.93 12.79 -1.24
CA GLY A 231 5.54 12.65 -2.57
C GLY A 231 6.40 11.40 -2.71
N TYR A 232 6.42 10.83 -3.91
CA TYR A 232 7.27 9.69 -4.30
C TYR A 232 8.17 10.07 -5.50
N ALA A 233 9.48 9.86 -5.40
CA ALA A 233 10.45 10.16 -6.48
C ALA A 233 11.70 9.25 -6.41
N GLN A 234 12.55 9.26 -7.45
CA GLN A 234 13.76 8.41 -7.51
C GLN A 234 15.04 9.14 -7.04
N ALA A 235 14.97 10.45 -6.80
CA ALA A 235 16.10 11.31 -6.40
C ALA A 235 17.25 11.41 -7.42
N ALA A 236 16.98 11.30 -8.72
CA ALA A 236 17.97 11.60 -9.75
C ALA A 236 18.31 13.11 -9.82
N CYS A 237 19.52 13.46 -10.29
CA CYS A 237 19.90 14.87 -10.45
C CYS A 237 18.94 15.61 -11.41
N GLY A 238 18.57 16.84 -11.12
CA GLY A 238 17.53 17.57 -11.86
C GLY A 238 16.16 17.45 -11.23
N GLY A 239 15.15 17.05 -12.00
CA GLY A 239 13.74 17.19 -11.62
C GLY A 239 13.40 16.53 -10.28
N ASP A 240 13.87 15.29 -10.05
CA ASP A 240 13.54 14.53 -8.84
C ASP A 240 14.10 15.19 -7.58
N ILE A 241 15.39 15.53 -7.55
CA ILE A 241 15.99 16.24 -6.40
C ILE A 241 15.31 17.60 -6.18
N LEU A 242 15.05 18.37 -7.25
CA LEU A 242 14.38 19.67 -7.14
C LEU A 242 12.97 19.55 -6.56
N PHE A 243 12.23 18.51 -6.93
CA PHE A 243 10.91 18.22 -6.39
C PHE A 243 10.99 17.84 -4.91
N LEU A 244 11.90 16.94 -4.55
CA LEU A 244 12.11 16.50 -3.16
C LEU A 244 12.50 17.67 -2.25
N GLU A 245 13.44 18.51 -2.68
CA GLU A 245 13.81 19.73 -1.96
C GLU A 245 12.61 20.65 -1.77
N ALA A 246 11.85 20.94 -2.84
CA ALA A 246 10.69 21.82 -2.74
C ALA A 246 9.59 21.28 -1.81
N MET A 247 9.41 19.95 -1.75
CA MET A 247 8.50 19.33 -0.79
C MET A 247 9.02 19.40 0.65
N GLN A 248 10.30 19.09 0.86
CA GLN A 248 10.91 19.09 2.19
C GLN A 248 11.00 20.52 2.77
N ASP A 249 11.34 21.51 1.95
CA ASP A 249 11.32 22.94 2.31
C ASP A 249 9.91 23.40 2.74
N ALA A 250 8.86 22.79 2.18
CA ALA A 250 7.47 23.05 2.53
C ALA A 250 6.95 22.21 3.71
N GLY A 251 7.80 21.42 4.37
CA GLY A 251 7.43 20.53 5.48
C GLY A 251 6.55 19.34 5.08
N MET A 252 6.56 18.98 3.79
CA MET A 252 5.79 17.85 3.27
C MET A 252 6.56 16.53 3.42
N GLN A 253 5.83 15.41 3.40
CA GLN A 253 6.44 14.08 3.52
C GLN A 253 6.97 13.60 2.16
N THR A 254 8.14 12.97 2.16
CA THR A 254 8.78 12.45 0.94
C THR A 254 9.20 11.00 1.10
N GLN A 255 8.94 10.18 0.08
CA GLN A 255 9.44 8.82 -0.03
C GLN A 255 10.32 8.71 -1.26
N ILE A 256 11.52 8.18 -1.07
CA ILE A 256 12.50 8.03 -2.15
C ILE A 256 12.58 6.56 -2.54
N VAL A 257 12.43 6.26 -3.83
CA VAL A 257 12.51 4.90 -4.38
C VAL A 257 13.76 4.78 -5.23
N LEU A 258 14.81 4.20 -4.66
CA LEU A 258 16.05 3.95 -5.39
C LEU A 258 15.90 2.69 -6.26
N PRO A 259 16.24 2.76 -7.56
CA PRO A 259 16.18 1.62 -8.48
C PRO A 259 17.10 0.46 -8.12
N CYS A 260 18.22 0.74 -7.47
CA CYS A 260 19.30 -0.20 -7.21
C CYS A 260 20.11 0.26 -5.99
N ALA A 261 21.19 -0.46 -5.69
CA ALA A 261 22.15 -0.07 -4.67
C ALA A 261 22.53 1.42 -4.77
N LYS A 262 22.58 2.10 -3.61
CA LYS A 262 22.76 3.56 -3.52
C LYS A 262 23.95 4.07 -4.33
N GLU A 263 25.13 3.47 -4.20
CA GLU A 263 26.34 3.95 -4.88
C GLU A 263 26.25 3.78 -6.41
N ASP A 264 25.62 2.71 -6.89
CA ASP A 264 25.39 2.51 -8.33
C ASP A 264 24.43 3.57 -8.88
N PHE A 265 23.38 3.91 -8.12
CA PHE A 265 22.46 4.97 -8.49
C PHE A 265 23.14 6.34 -8.50
N ILE A 266 23.98 6.64 -7.49
CA ILE A 266 24.79 7.86 -7.44
C ILE A 266 25.68 7.96 -8.68
N ALA A 267 26.33 6.87 -9.10
CA ALA A 267 27.18 6.85 -10.28
C ALA A 267 26.37 7.08 -11.57
N ALA A 268 25.24 6.39 -11.72
CA ALA A 268 24.43 6.41 -12.94
C ALA A 268 23.57 7.67 -13.13
N SER A 269 23.05 8.24 -12.04
CA SER A 269 21.95 9.22 -12.10
C SER A 269 22.21 10.52 -11.33
N VAL A 270 23.37 10.68 -10.67
CA VAL A 270 23.67 11.87 -9.86
C VAL A 270 25.03 12.47 -10.19
N SER A 271 26.12 11.70 -10.11
CA SER A 271 27.49 12.21 -10.03
C SER A 271 27.97 12.92 -11.30
N PHE A 272 27.44 12.55 -12.48
CA PHE A 272 27.82 13.21 -13.74
C PHE A 272 27.42 14.69 -13.78
N ALA A 273 26.48 15.12 -12.94
CA ALA A 273 26.04 16.50 -12.84
C ALA A 273 26.93 17.36 -11.92
N GLY A 274 27.92 16.76 -11.26
CA GLY A 274 28.89 17.44 -10.39
C GLY A 274 28.64 17.23 -8.88
N SER A 275 29.61 17.63 -8.06
CA SER A 275 29.62 17.38 -6.60
C SER A 275 28.43 18.01 -5.87
N ALA A 276 27.98 19.19 -6.31
CA ALA A 276 26.83 19.88 -5.73
C ALA A 276 25.55 19.02 -5.79
N TRP A 277 25.34 18.25 -6.87
CA TRP A 277 24.18 17.36 -6.97
C TRP A 277 24.30 16.15 -6.05
N ARG A 278 25.51 15.65 -5.80
CA ARG A 278 25.74 14.59 -4.80
C ARG A 278 25.41 15.08 -3.39
N GLU A 279 25.83 16.28 -3.02
CA GLU A 279 25.50 16.86 -1.70
C GLU A 279 23.99 17.06 -1.52
N ARG A 280 23.29 17.49 -2.58
CA ARG A 280 21.82 17.62 -2.57
C ARG A 280 21.13 16.27 -2.47
N PHE A 281 21.62 15.26 -3.19
CA PHE A 281 21.13 13.88 -3.09
C PHE A 281 21.18 13.38 -1.66
N GLU A 282 22.33 13.49 -0.99
CA GLU A 282 22.46 13.08 0.42
C GLU A 282 21.50 13.85 1.32
N ARG A 283 21.37 15.17 1.13
CA ARG A 283 20.45 16.01 1.90
C ARG A 283 18.98 15.56 1.75
N VAL A 284 18.52 15.27 0.53
CA VAL A 284 17.13 14.84 0.33
C VAL A 284 16.89 13.44 0.87
N LEU A 285 17.91 12.56 0.89
CA LEU A 285 17.84 11.25 1.55
C LEU A 285 17.72 11.41 3.06
N ASP A 286 18.52 12.27 3.68
CA ASP A 286 18.48 12.54 5.11
C ASP A 286 17.13 13.16 5.55
N GLY A 287 16.54 13.99 4.69
CA GLY A 287 15.22 14.59 4.90
C GLY A 287 14.03 13.70 4.52
N ALA A 288 14.27 12.50 3.96
CA ALA A 288 13.19 11.65 3.50
C ALA A 288 12.41 11.03 4.67
N THR A 289 11.09 10.98 4.55
CA THR A 289 10.24 10.23 5.49
C THR A 289 10.48 8.73 5.38
N ARG A 290 10.82 8.23 4.19
CA ARG A 290 11.16 6.83 3.94
C ARG A 290 12.06 6.70 2.72
N ILE A 291 13.06 5.81 2.81
CA ILE A 291 13.84 5.36 1.66
C ILE A 291 13.45 3.91 1.35
N ILE A 292 13.23 3.62 0.08
CA ILE A 292 12.78 2.33 -0.45
C ILE A 292 13.79 1.91 -1.52
N LEU A 293 14.33 0.71 -1.36
CA LEU A 293 15.12 0.07 -2.40
C LEU A 293 14.17 -0.79 -3.24
N ALA A 294 13.98 -0.45 -4.52
CA ALA A 294 13.22 -1.29 -5.45
C ALA A 294 13.90 -2.65 -5.61
N THR A 295 15.24 -2.62 -5.64
CA THR A 295 16.11 -3.77 -5.44
C THR A 295 17.34 -3.35 -4.65
N GLU A 296 17.91 -4.29 -3.90
CA GLU A 296 19.18 -4.16 -3.19
C GLU A 296 20.39 -4.51 -4.09
N GLU A 297 20.15 -5.02 -5.30
CA GLU A 297 21.19 -5.43 -6.24
C GLU A 297 21.86 -4.27 -6.96
N ALA A 298 23.05 -4.56 -7.50
CA ALA A 298 23.78 -3.67 -8.39
C ALA A 298 23.04 -3.37 -9.70
N TYR A 299 23.26 -2.17 -10.24
CA TYR A 299 22.62 -1.69 -11.48
C TYR A 299 23.05 -2.51 -12.70
N LEU A 300 24.35 -2.81 -12.84
CA LEU A 300 24.91 -3.61 -13.94
C LEU A 300 24.46 -3.16 -15.36
N GLY A 301 24.08 -1.89 -15.52
CA GLY A 301 23.59 -1.34 -16.79
C GLY A 301 22.20 -1.83 -17.23
N ASP A 302 21.40 -2.34 -16.30
CA ASP A 302 20.09 -2.94 -16.60
C ASP A 302 18.94 -1.97 -16.33
N GLU A 303 18.42 -1.36 -17.41
CA GLU A 303 17.34 -0.37 -17.37
C GLU A 303 16.04 -0.90 -16.73
N VAL A 304 15.84 -2.21 -16.68
CA VAL A 304 14.63 -2.81 -16.05
C VAL A 304 14.50 -2.43 -14.57
N LEU A 305 15.61 -2.09 -13.89
CA LEU A 305 15.57 -1.65 -12.51
C LEU A 305 14.91 -0.28 -12.36
N PHE A 306 15.14 0.63 -13.31
CA PHE A 306 14.51 1.95 -13.35
C PHE A 306 13.03 1.84 -13.69
N GLU A 307 12.67 0.96 -14.62
CA GLU A 307 11.27 0.62 -14.92
C GLU A 307 10.56 0.07 -13.68
N HIS A 308 11.20 -0.88 -12.97
CA HIS A 308 10.64 -1.44 -11.74
C HIS A 308 10.37 -0.35 -10.70
N ALA A 309 11.35 0.50 -10.41
CA ALA A 309 11.17 1.61 -9.47
C ALA A 309 10.08 2.61 -9.89
N ALA A 310 9.96 2.93 -11.18
CA ALA A 310 8.90 3.78 -11.69
C ALA A 310 7.50 3.14 -11.51
N ASN A 311 7.38 1.83 -11.72
CA ASN A 311 6.15 1.08 -11.46
C ASN A 311 5.81 1.06 -9.96
N LEU A 312 6.82 0.93 -9.08
CA LEU A 312 6.63 1.00 -7.63
C LEU A 312 6.13 2.38 -7.19
N ILE A 313 6.73 3.47 -7.67
CA ILE A 313 6.29 4.84 -7.36
C ILE A 313 4.81 5.01 -7.68
N GLN A 314 4.40 4.63 -8.89
CA GLN A 314 3.00 4.76 -9.31
C GLN A 314 2.08 3.89 -8.46
N GLY A 315 2.39 2.61 -8.35
CA GLY A 315 1.58 1.65 -7.60
C GLY A 315 1.40 2.03 -6.14
N MET A 316 2.49 2.45 -5.47
CA MET A 316 2.43 2.91 -4.09
C MET A 316 1.64 4.21 -3.94
N ALA A 317 1.74 5.15 -4.89
CA ALA A 317 0.92 6.36 -4.87
C ALA A 317 -0.57 6.04 -4.97
N PHE A 318 -0.97 5.10 -5.84
CA PHE A 318 -2.37 4.64 -5.92
C PHE A 318 -2.82 3.90 -4.66
N LEU A 319 -2.03 2.95 -4.15
CA LEU A 319 -2.34 2.23 -2.90
C LEU A 319 -2.54 3.23 -1.75
N ARG A 320 -1.62 4.18 -1.61
CA ARG A 320 -1.68 5.17 -0.54
C ARG A 320 -2.83 6.16 -0.72
N ALA A 321 -3.14 6.57 -1.95
CA ALA A 321 -4.30 7.43 -2.20
C ALA A 321 -5.62 6.72 -1.86
N ALA A 322 -5.74 5.43 -2.18
CA ALA A 322 -6.90 4.62 -1.80
C ALA A 322 -7.05 4.53 -0.26
N GLU A 323 -5.96 4.23 0.46
CA GLU A 323 -5.94 4.22 1.94
C GLU A 323 -6.39 5.56 2.56
N LEU A 324 -6.09 6.67 1.89
CA LEU A 324 -6.39 8.02 2.34
C LEU A 324 -7.72 8.57 1.80
N SER A 325 -8.47 7.78 1.02
CA SER A 325 -9.68 8.21 0.31
C SER A 325 -9.44 9.51 -0.47
N ALA A 326 -8.32 9.54 -1.19
CA ALA A 326 -7.84 10.64 -2.01
C ALA A 326 -7.63 10.17 -3.45
N GLN A 327 -7.51 11.12 -4.38
CA GLN A 327 -7.04 10.84 -5.74
C GLN A 327 -5.54 11.16 -5.83
N PRO A 328 -4.74 10.28 -6.46
CA PRO A 328 -3.32 10.55 -6.62
C PRO A 328 -3.10 11.55 -7.77
N LEU A 329 -2.03 12.33 -7.65
CA LEU A 329 -1.56 13.30 -8.63
C LEU A 329 -0.24 12.84 -9.23
N LEU A 330 -0.12 12.85 -10.56
CA LEU A 330 1.16 12.72 -11.25
C LEU A 330 1.70 14.12 -11.55
N LEU A 331 2.84 14.45 -10.95
CA LEU A 331 3.57 15.67 -11.28
C LEU A 331 4.78 15.31 -12.14
N THR A 332 4.92 15.96 -13.29
CA THR A 332 6.04 15.69 -14.21
C THR A 332 6.83 16.95 -14.54
N VAL A 333 8.13 16.77 -14.76
CA VAL A 333 9.03 17.78 -15.34
C VAL A 333 9.60 17.20 -16.62
N SER A 334 8.97 17.53 -17.75
CA SER A 334 9.28 16.92 -19.04
C SER A 334 8.91 17.85 -20.19
N GLU A 335 9.36 17.56 -21.42
CA GLU A 335 8.88 18.28 -22.60
C GLU A 335 7.48 17.80 -22.99
N ALA A 336 6.58 18.71 -23.39
CA ALA A 336 5.26 18.32 -23.88
C ALA A 336 5.37 17.29 -25.04
N GLY A 337 4.50 16.27 -25.02
CA GLY A 337 4.51 15.19 -26.00
C GLY A 337 5.64 14.14 -25.84
N SER A 338 6.62 14.35 -24.96
CA SER A 338 7.54 13.27 -24.54
C SER A 338 6.79 12.11 -23.89
N GLN A 339 5.66 12.43 -23.23
CA GLN A 339 4.69 11.50 -22.64
C GLN A 339 4.01 10.57 -23.66
N GLN A 340 4.15 10.83 -24.96
CA GLN A 340 3.64 10.00 -26.06
C GLN A 340 4.73 9.17 -26.76
N ARG A 341 6.00 9.25 -26.33
CA ARG A 341 7.12 8.44 -26.89
C ARG A 341 7.33 7.16 -26.06
N THR A 342 8.02 6.16 -26.58
CA THR A 342 8.34 4.94 -25.82
C THR A 342 9.43 5.24 -24.77
N GLY A 343 9.15 4.94 -23.48
CA GLY A 343 10.06 5.18 -22.34
C GLY A 343 9.34 5.46 -21.02
N GLY A 344 10.07 5.42 -19.89
CA GLY A 344 9.52 5.39 -18.52
C GLY A 344 8.48 6.46 -18.18
N THR A 345 8.73 7.75 -18.43
CA THR A 345 7.79 8.86 -18.11
C THR A 345 6.50 8.83 -18.94
N ALA A 346 6.54 8.26 -20.14
CA ALA A 346 5.46 8.29 -21.11
C ALA A 346 4.49 7.11 -21.01
N ALA A 347 5.01 5.91 -20.72
CA ALA A 347 4.19 4.77 -20.34
C ALA A 347 3.44 5.08 -19.03
N THR A 348 4.13 5.69 -18.06
CA THR A 348 3.59 6.17 -16.79
C THR A 348 2.43 7.15 -16.99
N ALA A 349 2.60 8.18 -17.81
CA ALA A 349 1.57 9.21 -18.01
C ALA A 349 0.27 8.65 -18.64
N ARG A 350 0.38 7.79 -19.67
CA ARG A 350 -0.80 7.20 -20.31
C ARG A 350 -1.59 6.29 -19.38
N GLU A 351 -0.88 5.51 -18.59
CA GLU A 351 -1.49 4.63 -17.61
C GLU A 351 -2.20 5.43 -16.51
N TRP A 352 -1.57 6.52 -16.07
CA TRP A 352 -2.15 7.44 -15.11
C TRP A 352 -3.44 8.10 -15.61
N GLU A 353 -3.43 8.60 -16.85
CA GLU A 353 -4.60 9.21 -17.50
C GLU A 353 -5.74 8.20 -17.67
N ARG A 354 -5.43 6.97 -18.11
CA ARG A 354 -6.42 5.88 -18.26
C ARG A 354 -7.19 5.60 -16.97
N ARG A 355 -6.55 5.82 -15.82
CA ARG A 355 -7.13 5.58 -14.50
C ARG A 355 -7.81 6.82 -13.88
N GLY A 356 -7.93 7.90 -14.65
CA GLY A 356 -8.55 9.14 -14.18
C GLY A 356 -7.70 9.89 -13.14
N GLY A 357 -6.41 9.58 -13.05
CA GLY A 357 -5.49 10.31 -12.17
C GLY A 357 -5.26 11.72 -12.69
N ALA A 358 -5.26 12.70 -11.78
CA ALA A 358 -4.91 14.07 -12.15
C ALA A 358 -3.43 14.13 -12.53
N MET A 359 -3.09 14.94 -13.54
CA MET A 359 -1.72 15.15 -13.98
C MET A 359 -1.42 16.65 -14.11
N ILE A 360 -0.23 17.05 -13.66
CA ILE A 360 0.36 18.36 -13.89
C ILE A 360 1.74 18.15 -14.56
N ASN A 361 1.99 18.83 -15.68
CA ASN A 361 3.30 18.84 -16.32
C ASN A 361 3.89 20.25 -16.26
N ILE A 362 5.11 20.34 -15.74
CA ILE A 362 5.97 21.52 -15.84
C ILE A 362 6.79 21.34 -17.12
N ASP A 363 6.38 22.04 -18.18
CA ASP A 363 6.95 21.88 -19.51
C ASP A 363 8.32 22.57 -19.63
N LEU A 364 9.36 21.75 -19.79
CA LEU A 364 10.74 22.22 -20.00
C LEU A 364 10.87 23.08 -21.25
N ALA A 365 10.14 22.78 -22.33
CA ALA A 365 10.19 23.55 -23.56
C ALA A 365 9.65 24.97 -23.35
N LEU A 366 8.55 25.10 -22.61
CA LEU A 366 7.98 26.41 -22.25
C LEU A 366 8.93 27.20 -21.34
N LEU A 367 9.55 26.56 -20.34
CA LEU A 367 10.48 27.23 -19.43
C LEU A 367 11.78 27.69 -20.11
N ARG A 368 12.27 26.93 -21.11
CA ARG A 368 13.41 27.34 -21.93
C ARG A 368 13.08 28.56 -22.80
N GLY A 369 11.87 28.61 -23.35
CA GLY A 369 11.45 29.66 -24.29
C GLY A 369 12.38 29.75 -25.50
N SER A 370 12.55 30.96 -26.04
CA SER A 370 13.45 31.25 -27.17
C SER A 370 14.92 31.46 -26.77
N THR A 371 15.27 31.19 -25.51
CA THR A 371 16.63 31.44 -25.00
C THR A 371 17.63 30.56 -25.74
N VAL A 372 18.71 31.15 -26.27
CA VAL A 372 19.82 30.40 -26.86
C VAL A 372 20.65 29.82 -25.71
N TRP A 373 20.62 28.51 -25.56
CA TRP A 373 21.40 27.80 -24.54
C TRP A 373 22.76 27.41 -25.15
N SER A 374 23.80 28.16 -24.80
CA SER A 374 25.16 27.90 -25.26
C SER A 374 25.75 26.65 -24.60
N ARG A 375 26.56 25.91 -25.37
CA ARG A 375 27.32 24.75 -24.92
C ARG A 375 28.53 25.22 -24.12
N ASP A 376 28.79 24.67 -22.94
CA ASP A 376 30.13 24.71 -22.37
C ASP A 376 31.00 23.74 -23.19
N ALA A 377 31.76 24.31 -24.12
CA ALA A 377 32.57 23.59 -25.08
C ALA A 377 33.83 23.00 -24.41
N GLY A 378 33.69 21.83 -23.75
CA GLY A 378 34.83 21.11 -23.17
C GLY A 378 34.76 19.58 -23.22
N GLY A 379 33.62 18.99 -23.56
CA GLY A 379 33.46 17.53 -23.59
C GLY A 379 33.42 16.98 -25.02
N GLU A 380 34.34 16.07 -25.36
CA GLU A 380 34.18 15.20 -26.52
C GLU A 380 32.84 14.46 -26.44
N PRO A 381 32.15 14.24 -27.58
CA PRO A 381 30.93 13.45 -27.59
C PRO A 381 31.25 12.03 -27.12
N VAL A 382 30.73 11.65 -25.96
CA VAL A 382 30.74 10.24 -25.53
C VAL A 382 29.91 9.48 -26.55
N PRO A 383 30.47 8.46 -27.23
CA PRO A 383 29.67 7.55 -28.01
C PRO A 383 28.57 7.03 -27.09
N THR A 384 27.32 6.99 -27.55
CA THR A 384 26.33 6.10 -26.93
C THR A 384 26.85 4.69 -27.16
N THR A 385 27.78 4.23 -26.33
CA THR A 385 28.22 2.84 -26.34
C THR A 385 26.99 2.08 -25.87
N PRO A 386 26.31 1.29 -26.73
CA PRO A 386 25.34 0.36 -26.21
C PRO A 386 26.08 -0.46 -25.15
N ALA A 387 25.56 -0.48 -23.93
CA ALA A 387 26.07 -1.37 -22.90
C ALA A 387 26.32 -2.73 -23.56
N ALA A 388 27.55 -3.23 -23.47
CA ALA A 388 27.91 -4.51 -24.06
C ALA A 388 26.80 -5.51 -23.69
N PRO A 389 26.24 -6.27 -24.66
CA PRO A 389 25.13 -7.16 -24.37
C PRO A 389 25.57 -8.14 -23.28
N SER A 390 25.18 -7.85 -22.04
CA SER A 390 25.27 -8.78 -20.95
C SER A 390 24.43 -9.98 -21.37
N ALA A 391 25.06 -11.16 -21.42
CA ALA A 391 24.43 -12.41 -21.85
C ALA A 391 23.23 -12.81 -20.96
N THR A 392 22.97 -12.09 -19.86
CA THR A 392 21.83 -12.30 -18.97
C THR A 392 21.24 -10.95 -18.55
N ARG A 393 20.30 -10.42 -19.36
CA ARG A 393 19.45 -9.29 -18.94
C ARG A 393 18.40 -9.76 -17.94
N ARG A 394 18.14 -8.96 -16.90
CA ARG A 394 17.01 -9.23 -16.01
C ARG A 394 15.71 -8.87 -16.72
N SER A 395 14.64 -9.50 -16.27
CA SER A 395 13.28 -9.17 -16.68
C SER A 395 12.39 -9.12 -15.45
N LEU A 396 11.43 -8.22 -15.44
CA LEU A 396 10.45 -8.14 -14.35
C LEU A 396 9.52 -9.36 -14.46
N LYS A 397 9.39 -10.14 -13.37
CA LYS A 397 8.46 -11.26 -13.30
C LYS A 397 7.67 -11.24 -12.00
N SER A 398 6.52 -11.91 -12.04
CA SER A 398 5.68 -12.15 -10.87
C SER A 398 5.83 -13.60 -10.44
N LEU A 399 6.23 -13.79 -9.20
CA LEU A 399 6.64 -15.05 -8.60
C LEU A 399 5.61 -15.49 -7.58
N LEU A 400 5.24 -16.75 -7.63
CA LEU A 400 4.32 -17.38 -6.69
C LEU A 400 4.97 -18.60 -6.06
N PHE A 401 4.95 -18.64 -4.74
CA PHE A 401 5.25 -19.83 -3.95
C PHE A 401 4.00 -20.27 -3.18
N ALA A 402 3.71 -21.56 -3.19
CA ALA A 402 2.61 -22.11 -2.41
C ALA A 402 2.94 -23.48 -1.82
N ASP A 403 2.30 -23.83 -0.71
CA ASP A 403 2.52 -25.08 0.05
C ASP A 403 1.24 -25.46 0.82
N ILE A 404 1.04 -26.74 1.10
CA ILE A 404 -0.13 -27.22 1.85
C ILE A 404 0.26 -27.43 3.32
N ARG A 405 -0.45 -26.74 4.22
CA ARG A 405 -0.22 -26.90 5.66
C ARG A 405 -0.49 -28.34 6.08
N GLY A 406 0.52 -28.99 6.65
CA GLY A 406 0.37 -30.31 7.27
C GLY A 406 0.56 -31.49 6.33
N PHE A 407 0.94 -31.26 5.07
CA PHE A 407 1.26 -32.32 4.11
C PHE A 407 2.26 -33.34 4.66
N SER A 408 3.30 -32.88 5.38
CA SER A 408 4.31 -33.75 5.99
C SER A 408 3.78 -34.72 7.05
N ARG A 409 2.54 -34.55 7.51
CA ARG A 409 1.87 -35.42 8.50
C ARG A 409 0.83 -36.35 7.85
N MET A 410 0.65 -36.27 6.53
CA MET A 410 -0.27 -37.12 5.78
C MET A 410 0.17 -38.59 5.86
N PRO A 411 -0.76 -39.54 6.11
CA PRO A 411 -0.43 -40.96 6.05
C PRO A 411 0.00 -41.36 4.64
N GLU A 412 1.07 -42.15 4.53
CA GLU A 412 1.73 -42.49 3.26
C GLU A 412 0.77 -43.08 2.21
N GLN A 413 -0.20 -43.87 2.65
CA GLN A 413 -1.24 -44.50 1.83
C GLN A 413 -2.10 -43.50 1.02
N HIS A 414 -2.26 -42.26 1.47
CA HIS A 414 -3.04 -41.23 0.78
C HIS A 414 -2.22 -40.42 -0.24
N THR A 415 -0.89 -40.59 -0.28
CA THR A 415 0.01 -39.77 -1.10
C THR A 415 -0.32 -39.80 -2.60
N PRO A 416 -0.56 -40.98 -3.24
CA PRO A 416 -0.85 -41.00 -4.68
C PRO A 416 -2.15 -40.26 -5.05
N GLU A 417 -3.20 -40.43 -4.23
CA GLU A 417 -4.49 -39.78 -4.44
C GLU A 417 -4.40 -38.27 -4.21
N PHE A 418 -3.73 -37.86 -3.13
CA PHE A 418 -3.45 -36.46 -2.85
C PHE A 418 -2.74 -35.79 -4.03
N VAL A 419 -1.65 -36.39 -4.54
CA VAL A 419 -0.87 -35.83 -5.65
C VAL A 419 -1.74 -35.67 -6.90
N ALA A 420 -2.55 -36.67 -7.24
CA ALA A 420 -3.46 -36.60 -8.38
C ALA A 420 -4.50 -35.48 -8.24
N VAL A 421 -5.09 -35.33 -7.05
CA VAL A 421 -6.09 -34.30 -6.75
C VAL A 421 -5.47 -32.90 -6.75
N PHE A 422 -4.40 -32.71 -5.98
CA PHE A 422 -3.71 -31.43 -5.82
C PHE A 422 -3.15 -30.93 -7.15
N LEU A 423 -2.38 -31.74 -7.87
CA LEU A 423 -1.83 -31.35 -9.17
C LEU A 423 -2.91 -31.19 -10.23
N GLY A 424 -4.00 -31.97 -10.16
CA GLY A 424 -5.17 -31.80 -11.01
C GLY A 424 -5.87 -30.45 -10.80
N ILE A 425 -6.01 -30.01 -9.54
CA ILE A 425 -6.53 -28.68 -9.20
C ILE A 425 -5.58 -27.59 -9.73
N CYS A 426 -4.27 -27.72 -9.50
CA CYS A 426 -3.28 -26.78 -10.00
C CYS A 426 -3.33 -26.65 -11.52
N ARG A 427 -3.42 -27.77 -12.25
CA ARG A 427 -3.52 -27.78 -13.71
C ARG A 427 -4.78 -27.07 -14.20
N ARG A 428 -5.95 -27.37 -13.62
CA ARG A 428 -7.21 -26.69 -13.98
C ARG A 428 -7.17 -25.19 -13.70
N ALA A 429 -6.52 -24.78 -12.60
CA ALA A 429 -6.34 -23.37 -12.27
C ALA A 429 -5.43 -22.65 -13.29
N LEU A 430 -4.37 -23.32 -13.79
CA LEU A 430 -3.51 -22.81 -14.86
C LEU A 430 -4.23 -22.75 -16.22
N ASP A 431 -5.01 -23.78 -16.56
CA ASP A 431 -5.77 -23.86 -17.82
C ASP A 431 -6.82 -22.75 -17.96
N ALA A 432 -7.29 -22.20 -16.83
CA ALA A 432 -8.28 -21.14 -16.79
C ALA A 432 -7.69 -19.72 -16.94
N LEU A 433 -6.37 -19.57 -17.13
CA LEU A 433 -5.73 -18.28 -17.33
C LEU A 433 -5.66 -17.93 -18.82
N ASP A 434 -5.88 -16.67 -19.15
CA ASP A 434 -5.71 -16.17 -20.53
C ASP A 434 -4.27 -16.31 -21.03
N HIS A 435 -3.31 -16.26 -20.10
CA HIS A 435 -1.88 -16.43 -20.37
C HIS A 435 -1.28 -17.43 -19.38
N PRO A 436 -0.50 -18.41 -19.88
CA PRO A 436 0.11 -19.42 -19.02
C PRO A 436 1.24 -18.85 -18.16
N ALA A 437 1.58 -19.58 -17.09
CA ALA A 437 2.85 -19.37 -16.39
C ALA A 437 4.03 -19.59 -17.35
N VAL A 438 5.07 -18.75 -17.24
CA VAL A 438 6.29 -18.84 -18.05
C VAL A 438 7.26 -19.90 -17.51
N ASP A 439 7.16 -20.24 -16.22
CA ASP A 439 7.80 -21.42 -15.62
C ASP A 439 6.89 -21.98 -14.53
N ALA A 440 6.85 -23.30 -14.43
CA ALA A 440 6.06 -24.04 -13.45
C ALA A 440 6.88 -25.22 -12.92
N ASN A 441 7.04 -25.26 -11.60
CA ASN A 441 7.80 -26.27 -10.88
C ASN A 441 7.00 -26.77 -9.69
N THR A 442 7.05 -28.08 -9.45
CA THR A 442 6.42 -28.72 -8.30
C THR A 442 7.43 -29.59 -7.57
N ARG A 443 7.32 -29.67 -6.24
CA ARG A 443 8.09 -30.60 -5.39
C ARG A 443 7.21 -31.06 -4.23
N GLY A 444 6.57 -32.22 -4.37
CA GLY A 444 5.54 -32.65 -3.44
C GLY A 444 4.32 -31.72 -3.52
N ASP A 445 3.96 -31.10 -2.40
CA ASP A 445 2.90 -30.11 -2.26
C ASP A 445 3.36 -28.66 -2.53
N ALA A 446 4.66 -28.43 -2.66
CA ALA A 446 5.20 -27.11 -2.96
C ALA A 446 5.07 -26.76 -4.45
N LEU A 447 4.61 -25.54 -4.72
CA LEU A 447 4.55 -24.91 -6.04
C LEU A 447 5.52 -23.74 -6.14
N PHE A 448 6.22 -23.65 -7.26
CA PHE A 448 6.93 -22.45 -7.69
C PHE A 448 6.53 -22.12 -9.13
N LEU A 449 5.84 -20.98 -9.28
CA LEU A 449 5.31 -20.52 -10.56
C LEU A 449 5.83 -19.12 -10.86
N VAL A 450 6.13 -18.87 -12.13
CA VAL A 450 6.58 -17.57 -12.64
C VAL A 450 5.62 -17.11 -13.72
N PHE A 451 5.20 -15.85 -13.64
CA PHE A 451 4.28 -15.21 -14.56
C PHE A 451 4.91 -13.96 -15.17
N GLU A 452 4.51 -13.63 -16.39
CA GLU A 452 4.92 -12.40 -17.06
C GLU A 452 4.38 -11.17 -16.33
N ARG A 453 3.14 -11.24 -15.83
CA ARG A 453 2.42 -10.11 -15.24
C ARG A 453 1.82 -10.46 -13.88
N PRO A 454 1.76 -9.50 -12.93
CA PRO A 454 1.13 -9.69 -11.62
C PRO A 454 -0.35 -10.08 -11.72
N ARG A 455 -1.11 -9.58 -12.70
CA ARG A 455 -2.53 -9.97 -12.89
C ARG A 455 -2.73 -11.48 -12.99
N HIS A 456 -1.88 -12.19 -13.75
CA HIS A 456 -2.02 -13.63 -13.97
C HIS A 456 -1.64 -14.43 -12.73
N ALA A 457 -0.62 -13.98 -11.99
CA ALA A 457 -0.24 -14.56 -10.71
C ALA A 457 -1.36 -14.41 -9.66
N ALA A 458 -2.00 -13.23 -9.59
CA ALA A 458 -3.13 -12.97 -8.70
C ALA A 458 -4.36 -13.82 -9.07
N GLN A 459 -4.72 -13.87 -10.36
CA GLN A 459 -5.81 -14.72 -10.87
C GLN A 459 -5.59 -16.19 -10.50
N PHE A 460 -4.38 -16.71 -10.72
CA PHE A 460 -4.05 -18.08 -10.35
C PHE A 460 -4.14 -18.31 -8.84
N ALA A 461 -3.56 -17.41 -8.03
CA ALA A 461 -3.54 -17.52 -6.57
C ALA A 461 -4.96 -17.60 -5.99
N VAL A 462 -5.87 -16.71 -6.42
CA VAL A 462 -7.27 -16.71 -5.98
C VAL A 462 -7.98 -17.99 -6.40
N ARG A 463 -7.85 -18.41 -7.66
CA ARG A 463 -8.47 -19.65 -8.16
C ARG A 463 -7.97 -20.87 -7.41
N LEU A 464 -6.66 -20.94 -7.15
CA LEU A 464 -6.04 -22.04 -6.42
C LEU A 464 -6.57 -22.09 -4.98
N LEU A 465 -6.58 -20.95 -4.28
CA LEU A 465 -7.10 -20.86 -2.91
C LEU A 465 -8.57 -21.30 -2.84
N GLN A 466 -9.43 -20.79 -3.72
CA GLN A 466 -10.85 -21.15 -3.78
C GLN A 466 -11.05 -22.64 -4.03
N ALA A 467 -10.33 -23.20 -5.01
CA ALA A 467 -10.47 -24.61 -5.35
C ALA A 467 -9.99 -25.54 -4.23
N LEU A 468 -8.88 -25.20 -3.57
CA LEU A 468 -8.32 -26.00 -2.46
C LEU A 468 -9.12 -25.84 -1.16
N SER A 469 -9.80 -24.72 -0.96
CA SER A 469 -10.68 -24.51 0.20
C SER A 469 -11.97 -25.33 0.13
N ALA A 470 -12.32 -25.85 -1.05
CA ALA A 470 -13.48 -26.72 -1.26
C ALA A 470 -13.16 -28.22 -1.15
N VAL A 471 -11.91 -28.60 -0.88
CA VAL A 471 -11.48 -30.00 -0.77
C VAL A 471 -11.75 -30.54 0.64
N ASP A 472 -12.34 -31.73 0.72
CA ASP A 472 -12.50 -32.48 1.97
C ASP A 472 -11.17 -33.16 2.37
N TRP A 473 -10.25 -32.37 2.94
CA TRP A 473 -8.92 -32.84 3.37
C TRP A 473 -8.94 -34.03 4.35
N PRO A 474 -9.90 -34.14 5.29
CA PRO A 474 -10.09 -35.34 6.11
C PRO A 474 -10.17 -36.66 5.32
N ALA A 475 -10.76 -36.66 4.11
CA ALA A 475 -10.80 -37.85 3.26
C ALA A 475 -9.41 -38.36 2.85
N TYR A 476 -8.39 -37.50 2.93
CA TYR A 476 -6.98 -37.80 2.64
C TYR A 476 -6.12 -37.91 3.90
N GLY A 477 -6.73 -38.03 5.08
CA GLY A 477 -6.03 -38.16 6.36
C GLY A 477 -5.37 -36.85 6.85
N LEU A 478 -5.79 -35.71 6.32
CA LEU A 478 -5.33 -34.38 6.72
C LEU A 478 -6.33 -33.71 7.68
N ALA A 479 -5.88 -32.71 8.42
CA ALA A 479 -6.73 -32.00 9.39
C ALA A 479 -7.84 -31.20 8.66
N PRO A 480 -9.03 -31.00 9.28
CA PRO A 480 -10.11 -30.23 8.65
C PRO A 480 -9.75 -28.76 8.40
N ASP A 481 -8.77 -28.21 9.13
CA ASP A 481 -8.24 -26.85 8.96
C ASP A 481 -7.00 -26.81 8.04
N THR A 482 -6.78 -27.85 7.24
CA THR A 482 -5.76 -27.89 6.19
C THR A 482 -6.08 -26.87 5.12
N SER A 483 -5.09 -26.04 4.78
CA SER A 483 -5.24 -25.05 3.74
C SER A 483 -3.90 -24.69 3.11
N VAL A 484 -3.97 -24.00 1.96
CA VAL A 484 -2.80 -23.55 1.21
C VAL A 484 -2.27 -22.23 1.76
N ARG A 485 -0.96 -22.09 1.80
CA ARG A 485 -0.27 -20.81 1.98
C ARG A 485 0.19 -20.31 0.62
N ILE A 486 -0.09 -19.07 0.26
CA ILE A 486 0.33 -18.52 -1.04
C ILE A 486 1.07 -17.19 -0.85
N GLY A 487 2.32 -17.13 -1.30
CA GLY A 487 3.16 -15.93 -1.31
C GLY A 487 3.36 -15.38 -2.71
N LEU A 488 3.17 -14.07 -2.89
CA LEU A 488 3.30 -13.35 -4.16
C LEU A 488 4.36 -12.24 -4.10
N HIS A 489 5.23 -12.19 -5.10
CA HIS A 489 6.27 -11.17 -5.21
C HIS A 489 6.51 -10.77 -6.67
N THR A 490 6.81 -9.50 -6.93
CA THR A 490 7.21 -9.02 -8.26
C THR A 490 8.58 -8.37 -8.15
N GLY A 491 9.48 -8.73 -9.07
CA GLY A 491 10.82 -8.16 -9.11
C GLY A 491 11.66 -8.65 -10.29
N PRO A 492 12.79 -7.98 -10.57
CA PRO A 492 13.71 -8.37 -11.63
C PRO A 492 14.38 -9.72 -11.33
N VAL A 493 14.38 -10.60 -12.34
CA VAL A 493 15.00 -11.93 -12.28
C VAL A 493 15.81 -12.23 -13.54
N TYR A 494 16.82 -13.09 -13.41
CA TYR A 494 17.60 -13.61 -14.54
C TYR A 494 16.88 -14.81 -15.14
N GLY A 495 16.53 -14.73 -16.42
CA GLY A 495 16.09 -15.90 -17.19
C GLY A 495 17.30 -16.66 -17.73
N VAL A 496 17.39 -17.96 -17.44
CA VAL A 496 18.45 -18.83 -17.95
C VAL A 496 17.86 -20.16 -18.40
N PHE A 497 18.56 -20.88 -19.27
CA PHE A 497 18.19 -22.25 -19.60
C PHE A 497 18.78 -23.21 -18.56
N ASP A 498 17.94 -24.02 -17.91
CA ASP A 498 18.38 -25.07 -17.00
C ASP A 498 18.67 -26.35 -17.81
N PRO A 499 19.94 -26.80 -17.89
CA PRO A 499 20.30 -28.00 -18.67
C PRO A 499 19.85 -29.31 -18.00
N VAL A 500 19.58 -29.31 -16.69
CA VAL A 500 19.09 -30.48 -15.96
C VAL A 500 17.60 -30.67 -16.22
N MET A 501 16.81 -29.60 -16.17
CA MET A 501 15.37 -29.66 -16.45
C MET A 501 15.04 -29.52 -17.94
N SER A 502 16.03 -29.18 -18.78
CA SER A 502 15.86 -28.91 -20.21
C SER A 502 14.77 -27.88 -20.53
N LYS A 503 14.66 -26.83 -19.70
CA LYS A 503 13.68 -25.75 -19.87
C LYS A 503 14.22 -24.40 -19.37
N PRO A 504 13.66 -23.26 -19.82
CA PRO A 504 13.91 -21.97 -19.19
C PRO A 504 13.50 -21.97 -17.72
N THR A 505 14.28 -21.32 -16.87
CA THR A 505 13.95 -21.07 -15.48
C THR A 505 14.51 -19.72 -15.03
N PHE A 506 14.16 -19.31 -13.81
CA PHE A 506 14.44 -17.98 -13.29
C PHE A 506 15.22 -18.03 -11.99
N TYR A 507 16.26 -17.21 -11.89
CA TYR A 507 17.10 -17.07 -10.70
C TYR A 507 17.26 -15.60 -10.30
N GLY A 508 17.70 -15.38 -9.07
CA GLY A 508 18.02 -14.05 -8.53
C GLY A 508 17.48 -13.87 -7.12
N THR A 509 17.87 -12.76 -6.49
CA THR A 509 17.46 -12.43 -5.11
C THR A 509 15.95 -12.36 -4.97
N HIS A 510 15.23 -11.85 -5.98
CA HIS A 510 13.78 -11.76 -5.95
C HIS A 510 13.09 -13.14 -5.88
N VAL A 511 13.68 -14.20 -6.48
CA VAL A 511 13.21 -15.58 -6.31
C VAL A 511 13.37 -16.04 -4.86
N ASN A 512 14.53 -15.75 -4.27
CA ASN A 512 14.76 -16.07 -2.86
C ASN A 512 13.79 -15.31 -1.95
N ARG A 513 13.57 -14.02 -2.18
CA ARG A 513 12.65 -13.18 -1.41
C ARG A 513 11.21 -13.71 -1.46
N ALA A 514 10.74 -14.08 -2.66
CA ALA A 514 9.44 -14.70 -2.84
C ALA A 514 9.31 -16.02 -2.04
N ALA A 515 10.34 -16.86 -2.06
CA ALA A 515 10.38 -18.12 -1.31
C ALA A 515 10.46 -17.95 0.22
N ARG A 516 10.74 -16.74 0.73
CA ARG A 516 10.72 -16.43 2.17
C ARG A 516 9.39 -15.85 2.65
N LEU A 517 8.49 -15.53 1.71
CA LEU A 517 7.15 -15.04 2.03
C LEU A 517 6.21 -16.20 2.37
N GLU A 518 6.13 -17.24 1.53
CA GLU A 518 5.22 -18.38 1.72
C GLU A 518 5.22 -18.94 3.16
N PRO A 519 6.36 -19.16 3.84
CA PRO A 519 6.35 -19.82 5.15
C PRO A 519 5.70 -19.00 6.27
N ILE A 520 5.59 -17.68 6.09
CA ILE A 520 4.95 -16.77 7.07
C ILE A 520 3.49 -16.47 6.73
N VAL A 521 2.99 -16.96 5.58
CA VAL A 521 1.61 -16.76 5.19
C VAL A 521 0.70 -17.57 6.11
N GLN A 522 -0.39 -16.97 6.56
CA GLN A 522 -1.38 -17.71 7.32
C GLN A 522 -2.07 -18.74 6.40
N PRO A 523 -2.33 -19.97 6.86
CA PRO A 523 -3.07 -20.95 6.07
C PRO A 523 -4.40 -20.37 5.57
N GLY A 524 -4.75 -20.61 4.30
CA GLY A 524 -5.95 -20.08 3.67
C GLY A 524 -5.84 -18.64 3.19
N HIS A 525 -4.63 -18.08 3.16
CA HIS A 525 -4.41 -16.70 2.77
C HIS A 525 -3.43 -16.56 1.60
N ILE A 526 -3.56 -15.43 0.90
CA ILE A 526 -2.63 -14.97 -0.12
C ILE A 526 -1.96 -13.71 0.41
N PHE A 527 -0.66 -13.75 0.69
CA PHE A 527 0.11 -12.56 1.01
C PHE A 527 0.93 -12.14 -0.21
N ALA A 528 1.02 -10.82 -0.40
CA ALA A 528 1.79 -10.18 -1.44
C ALA A 528 2.76 -9.17 -0.82
N THR A 529 3.98 -9.09 -1.36
CA THR A 529 4.89 -7.97 -1.01
C THR A 529 4.34 -6.63 -1.52
N GLU A 530 4.74 -5.50 -0.92
CA GLU A 530 4.47 -4.14 -1.43
C GLU A 530 4.84 -4.00 -2.92
N ALA A 531 5.93 -4.63 -3.36
CA ALA A 531 6.34 -4.61 -4.76
C ALA A 531 5.33 -5.29 -5.69
N PHE A 532 4.75 -6.42 -5.27
CA PHE A 532 3.70 -7.09 -6.04
C PHE A 532 2.41 -6.27 -6.04
N ALA A 533 1.95 -5.80 -4.87
CA ALA A 533 0.73 -5.02 -4.75
C ALA A 533 0.82 -3.73 -5.57
N ALA A 534 1.94 -3.00 -5.48
CA ALA A 534 2.20 -1.82 -6.27
C ALA A 534 2.23 -2.13 -7.77
N SER A 535 2.90 -3.21 -8.19
CA SER A 535 2.94 -3.60 -9.60
C SER A 535 1.56 -3.98 -10.14
N LEU A 536 0.76 -4.72 -9.37
CA LEU A 536 -0.61 -5.09 -9.73
C LEU A 536 -1.48 -3.84 -9.93
N VAL A 537 -1.42 -2.91 -8.97
CA VAL A 537 -2.15 -1.64 -9.05
C VAL A 537 -1.62 -0.77 -10.19
N ALA A 538 -0.32 -0.74 -10.45
CA ALA A 538 0.27 0.03 -11.55
C ALA A 538 -0.19 -0.47 -12.93
N GLU A 539 -0.56 -1.74 -13.09
CA GLU A 539 -1.17 -2.25 -14.32
C GLU A 539 -2.64 -1.85 -14.51
N GLY A 540 -3.21 -1.12 -13.54
CA GLY A 540 -4.60 -0.71 -13.55
C GLY A 540 -5.57 -1.85 -13.25
N GLU A 541 -5.11 -2.91 -12.59
CA GLU A 541 -5.95 -4.00 -12.16
C GLU A 541 -6.81 -3.58 -10.96
N SER A 542 -8.12 -3.82 -11.07
CA SER A 542 -9.11 -3.44 -10.06
C SER A 542 -9.97 -4.62 -9.60
N ALA A 543 -9.81 -5.79 -10.21
CA ALA A 543 -10.50 -7.01 -9.81
C ALA A 543 -9.93 -7.64 -8.53
N PHE A 544 -8.83 -7.09 -8.00
CA PHE A 544 -8.22 -7.53 -6.76
C PHE A 544 -8.06 -6.36 -5.82
N ARG A 545 -8.29 -6.62 -4.54
CA ARG A 545 -8.00 -5.70 -3.45
C ARG A 545 -6.76 -6.19 -2.71
N CYS A 546 -5.86 -5.26 -2.43
CA CYS A 546 -4.64 -5.48 -1.66
C CYS A 546 -4.73 -4.65 -0.38
N ASP A 547 -5.04 -5.30 0.74
CA ASP A 547 -5.10 -4.63 2.03
C ASP A 547 -3.75 -4.69 2.74
N TYR A 548 -3.22 -3.55 3.16
CA TYR A 548 -1.94 -3.50 3.88
C TYR A 548 -2.05 -4.21 5.23
N ILE A 549 -1.21 -5.24 5.43
CA ILE A 549 -1.19 -6.04 6.64
C ILE A 549 0.02 -5.76 7.54
N GLY A 550 0.67 -4.60 7.41
CA GLY A 550 1.81 -4.26 8.25
C GLY A 550 3.16 -4.71 7.69
N THR A 551 4.20 -4.50 8.50
CA THR A 551 5.57 -4.94 8.22
C THR A 551 5.84 -6.21 9.01
N HIS A 552 6.30 -7.26 8.31
CA HIS A 552 6.54 -8.57 8.91
C HIS A 552 7.96 -9.06 8.65
N PRO A 553 8.59 -9.75 9.62
CA PRO A 553 9.85 -10.45 9.38
C PRO A 553 9.64 -11.59 8.39
N LEU A 554 10.47 -11.67 7.36
CA LEU A 554 10.48 -12.77 6.40
C LEU A 554 11.16 -14.01 7.00
N ALA A 555 10.78 -15.19 6.51
CA ALA A 555 11.36 -16.45 6.97
C ALA A 555 12.88 -16.48 6.77
N LYS A 556 13.56 -17.30 7.59
CA LYS A 556 15.03 -17.48 7.57
C LYS A 556 15.81 -16.16 7.71
N GLN A 557 15.31 -15.22 8.52
CA GLN A 557 15.96 -13.94 8.82
C GLN A 557 16.25 -13.10 7.56
N ALA A 558 15.41 -13.20 6.52
CA ALA A 558 15.59 -12.49 5.26
C ALA A 558 15.13 -11.01 5.31
N GLY A 559 15.30 -10.37 6.47
CA GLY A 559 14.83 -9.01 6.73
C GLY A 559 13.33 -8.90 6.93
N GLU A 560 12.79 -7.70 6.75
CA GLU A 560 11.37 -7.40 6.88
C GLU A 560 10.76 -6.98 5.54
N ALA A 561 9.45 -7.17 5.40
CA ALA A 561 8.71 -6.71 4.24
C ALA A 561 7.36 -6.10 4.66
N ARG A 562 6.98 -5.02 3.98
CA ARG A 562 5.60 -4.54 3.98
C ARG A 562 4.75 -5.50 3.16
N LEU A 563 3.75 -6.08 3.80
CA LEU A 563 2.91 -7.11 3.20
C LEU A 563 1.49 -6.61 3.00
N TYR A 564 0.84 -7.21 2.02
CA TYR A 564 -0.54 -6.98 1.67
C TYR A 564 -1.26 -8.33 1.61
N ARG A 565 -2.51 -8.38 2.07
CA ARG A 565 -3.38 -9.53 1.82
C ARG A 565 -4.12 -9.28 0.51
N LEU A 566 -4.03 -10.23 -0.42
CA LEU A 566 -4.73 -10.17 -1.68
C LEU A 566 -6.04 -10.98 -1.59
N HIS A 567 -7.13 -10.38 -2.06
CA HIS A 567 -8.42 -11.03 -2.25
C HIS A 567 -9.14 -10.47 -3.48
N SER A 568 -10.08 -11.24 -4.02
CA SER A 568 -10.95 -10.86 -5.15
C SER A 568 -12.18 -10.11 -4.69
#